data_AF-A0A0K2ZUB5-F1
#
_entry.id   AF-A0A0K2ZUB5-F1
#
_cell.length_a   1.000
_cell.length_b   1.000
_cell.length_c   1.000
_cell.angle_alpha   90.00
_cell.angle_beta   90.00
_cell.angle_gamma   90.00
#
_symmetry.space_group_name_H-M   'P 1'
#
loop_
_entity.id
_entity.type
_entity.pdbx_description
1 polymer ?
#
loop_
_entity_poly.entity_id
_entity_poly.type
_entity_poly.pdbx_seq_one_letter_code
_entity_poly.pdbx_strand_id
1 'polypeptide(L)'
;MDTTAYARPIDRYFASYSDDHRHIANQRIHVLAVPAILWSVVALLWCIPVGGSWFQSGLWAALGMFAAWMFYNRLSRPLGYGMLAAFFFCGCLCRLLEARLGLPGLLWLAVGVFVVAWIAQFVGHALEGHRPSFLTDLVYLLIGPAWVLAKLYRRMDWRY
;
A
#
# COMPACT_ATOMS: atom_id res chain seq x y z
N MET A 1 -5.53 -36.66 3.61
CA MET A 1 -6.33 -35.72 2.81
C MET A 1 -5.40 -34.62 2.37
N ASP A 2 -5.18 -34.53 1.07
CA ASP A 2 -4.28 -33.57 0.43
C ASP A 2 -4.87 -32.16 0.55
N THR A 3 -4.26 -31.30 1.38
CA THR A 3 -4.75 -29.93 1.69
C THR A 3 -4.41 -28.91 0.60
N THR A 4 -3.93 -29.37 -0.55
CA THR A 4 -3.58 -28.52 -1.71
C THR A 4 -4.79 -28.07 -2.55
N ALA A 5 -6.01 -28.42 -2.15
CA ALA A 5 -7.24 -28.05 -2.85
C ALA A 5 -7.56 -26.54 -2.69
N TYR A 6 -7.19 -25.77 -3.73
CA TYR A 6 -7.60 -24.39 -4.03
C TYR A 6 -7.24 -23.32 -2.99
N ALA A 7 -5.95 -23.18 -2.65
CA ALA A 7 -5.48 -21.95 -2.02
C ALA A 7 -5.83 -20.75 -2.92
N ARG A 8 -6.54 -19.75 -2.39
CA ARG A 8 -6.90 -18.57 -3.17
C ARG A 8 -5.61 -17.90 -3.64
N PRO A 9 -5.59 -17.22 -4.79
CA PRO A 9 -4.39 -16.56 -5.27
C PRO A 9 -3.73 -15.64 -4.22
N ILE A 10 -4.55 -14.95 -3.42
CA ILE A 10 -4.06 -14.10 -2.32
C ILE A 10 -3.32 -14.88 -1.23
N ASP A 11 -3.74 -16.11 -0.92
CA ASP A 11 -3.12 -16.94 0.11
C ASP A 11 -1.72 -17.37 -0.33
N ARG A 12 -1.52 -17.63 -1.64
CA ARG A 12 -0.20 -17.91 -2.22
C ARG A 12 0.73 -16.69 -2.17
N TYR A 13 0.22 -15.51 -2.55
CA TYR A 13 0.99 -14.27 -2.45
C TYR A 13 1.39 -13.97 -1.01
N PHE A 14 0.48 -14.16 -0.06
CA PHE A 14 0.76 -13.95 1.36
C PHE A 14 1.72 -14.97 1.95
N ALA A 15 1.69 -16.23 1.51
CA ALA A 15 2.67 -17.23 1.91
C ALA A 15 4.08 -16.81 1.47
N SER A 16 4.28 -16.55 0.17
CA SER A 16 5.57 -16.12 -0.36
C SER A 16 6.06 -14.82 0.27
N TYR A 17 5.17 -13.84 0.45
CA TYR A 17 5.55 -12.57 1.08
C TYR A 17 5.89 -12.76 2.56
N SER A 18 5.21 -13.66 3.28
CA SER A 18 5.51 -13.91 4.70
C SER A 18 6.83 -14.64 4.90
N ASP A 19 7.24 -15.49 3.94
CA ASP A 19 8.54 -16.18 3.99
C ASP A 19 9.71 -15.20 3.92
N ASP A 20 9.56 -14.12 3.16
CA ASP A 20 10.54 -13.02 3.07
C ASP A 20 10.50 -12.07 4.29
N HIS A 21 9.57 -12.25 5.23
CA HIS A 21 9.34 -11.33 6.36
C HIS A 21 9.11 -12.08 7.68
N ARG A 22 10.13 -12.75 8.20
CA ARG A 22 10.06 -13.54 9.45
C ARG A 22 10.56 -12.76 10.67
N HIS A 23 11.49 -11.83 10.49
CA HIS A 23 12.07 -11.04 11.59
C HIS A 23 11.05 -10.04 12.16
N ILE A 24 10.81 -10.10 13.48
CA ILE A 24 9.76 -9.30 14.15
C ILE A 24 10.00 -7.80 13.97
N ALA A 25 11.25 -7.33 14.06
CA ALA A 25 11.55 -5.92 13.86
C ALA A 25 11.24 -5.47 12.42
N ASN A 26 11.56 -6.31 11.42
CA ASN A 26 11.26 -6.02 10.02
C ASN A 26 9.75 -5.93 9.79
N GLN A 27 8.98 -6.87 10.35
CA GLN A 27 7.53 -6.83 10.29
C GLN A 27 6.92 -5.58 10.95
N ARG A 28 7.46 -5.13 12.09
CA ARG A 28 6.99 -3.90 12.77
C ARG A 28 7.26 -2.67 11.93
N ILE A 29 8.45 -2.59 11.33
CA ILE A 29 8.80 -1.51 10.39
C ILE A 29 7.84 -1.51 9.21
N HIS A 30 7.58 -2.67 8.60
CA HIS A 30 6.66 -2.79 7.47
C HIS A 30 5.24 -2.32 7.78
N VAL A 31 4.70 -2.65 8.97
CA VAL A 31 3.35 -2.22 9.38
C VAL A 31 3.22 -0.69 9.43
N LEU A 32 4.32 0.05 9.62
CA LEU A 32 4.32 1.52 9.60
C LEU A 32 4.73 2.08 8.24
N ALA A 33 5.80 1.55 7.65
CA ALA A 33 6.38 2.03 6.40
C ALA A 33 5.45 1.79 5.20
N VAL A 34 4.80 0.63 5.10
CA VAL A 34 3.95 0.29 3.95
C VAL A 34 2.74 1.22 3.83
N PRO A 35 1.95 1.51 4.90
CA PRO A 35 0.90 2.51 4.82
C PRO A 35 1.41 3.92 4.48
N ALA A 36 2.58 4.31 4.99
CA ALA A 36 3.20 5.60 4.67
C ALA A 36 3.61 5.68 3.19
N ILE A 37 4.21 4.62 2.65
CA ILE A 37 4.55 4.49 1.22
C ILE A 37 3.27 4.55 0.39
N LEU A 38 2.24 3.78 0.74
CA LEU A 38 0.95 3.77 0.04
C LEU A 38 0.37 5.18 -0.06
N TRP A 39 0.26 5.89 1.07
CA TRP A 39 -0.25 7.26 1.08
C TRP A 39 0.64 8.20 0.27
N SER A 40 1.96 8.14 0.44
CA SER A 40 2.87 9.03 -0.30
C SER A 40 2.80 8.82 -1.80
N VAL A 41 2.65 7.58 -2.29
CA VAL A 41 2.44 7.29 -3.73
C VAL A 41 1.12 7.90 -4.21
N VAL A 42 0.04 7.76 -3.44
CA VAL A 42 -1.25 8.41 -3.75
C VAL A 42 -1.07 9.93 -3.83
N ALA A 43 -0.36 10.55 -2.88
CA ALA A 43 -0.12 11.99 -2.85
C ALA A 43 0.79 12.47 -3.99
N LEU A 44 1.80 11.69 -4.39
CA LEU A 44 2.64 11.99 -5.55
C LEU A 44 1.82 11.96 -6.84
N LEU A 45 0.97 10.94 -7.03
CA LEU A 45 0.02 10.88 -8.14
C LEU A 45 -0.99 12.03 -8.10
N TRP A 46 -1.39 12.45 -6.89
CA TRP A 46 -2.33 13.56 -6.69
C TRP A 46 -1.78 14.88 -7.22
N CYS A 47 -0.47 15.08 -7.09
CA CYS A 47 0.24 16.28 -7.50
C CYS A 47 0.56 16.32 -9.00
N ILE A 48 0.28 15.25 -9.76
CA ILE A 48 0.48 15.27 -11.22
C ILE A 48 -0.51 16.26 -11.83
N PRO A 49 -0.03 17.27 -12.60
CA PRO A 49 -0.90 18.25 -13.21
C PRO A 49 -1.95 17.60 -14.13
N VAL A 50 -3.16 18.15 -14.09
CA VAL A 50 -4.23 17.82 -15.03
C VAL A 50 -4.36 18.95 -16.05
N GLY A 51 -4.45 18.60 -17.33
CA GLY A 51 -4.63 19.57 -18.39
C GLY A 51 -6.07 20.06 -18.49
N GLY A 52 -6.24 21.34 -18.83
CA GLY A 52 -7.55 21.97 -19.04
C GLY A 52 -8.28 22.35 -17.75
N SER A 53 -9.52 22.82 -17.88
CA SER A 53 -10.34 23.33 -16.77
C SER A 53 -11.37 22.33 -16.22
N TRP A 54 -11.51 21.16 -16.87
CA TRP A 54 -12.55 20.17 -16.55
C TRP A 54 -12.17 19.24 -15.40
N PHE A 55 -10.88 19.18 -15.06
CA PHE A 55 -10.36 18.27 -14.05
C PHE A 55 -9.67 19.03 -12.91
N GLN A 56 -9.62 18.39 -11.76
CA GLN A 56 -8.95 18.88 -10.56
C GLN A 56 -7.77 17.97 -10.23
N SER A 57 -6.89 18.46 -9.35
CA SER A 57 -5.86 17.66 -8.70
C SER A 57 -6.46 16.38 -8.09
N GLY A 58 -5.67 15.30 -8.11
CA GLY A 58 -6.12 13.99 -7.65
C GLY A 58 -6.73 13.08 -8.71
N LEU A 59 -6.92 13.51 -9.97
CA LEU A 59 -7.45 12.64 -11.04
C LEU A 59 -6.61 11.36 -11.21
N TRP A 60 -5.30 11.51 -11.38
CA TRP A 60 -4.38 10.38 -11.58
C TRP A 60 -4.30 9.47 -10.36
N ALA A 61 -4.36 10.04 -9.16
CA ALA A 61 -4.46 9.29 -7.93
C ALA A 61 -5.77 8.48 -7.87
N ALA A 62 -6.91 9.08 -8.23
CA ALA A 62 -8.20 8.40 -8.24
C ALA A 62 -8.21 7.22 -9.22
N LEU A 63 -7.68 7.40 -10.43
CA LEU A 63 -7.55 6.31 -11.42
C LEU A 63 -6.63 5.19 -10.92
N GLY A 64 -5.47 5.54 -10.35
CA GLY A 64 -4.52 4.58 -9.78
C GLY A 64 -5.12 3.80 -8.61
N MET A 65 -5.77 4.49 -7.68
CA MET A 65 -6.46 3.86 -6.54
C MET A 65 -7.61 2.96 -7.00
N PHE A 66 -8.40 3.36 -8.01
CA PHE A 66 -9.47 2.54 -8.55
C PHE A 66 -8.94 1.26 -9.21
N ALA A 67 -7.87 1.36 -10.02
CA ALA A 67 -7.22 0.20 -10.61
C ALA A 67 -6.65 -0.75 -9.56
N ALA A 68 -5.96 -0.21 -8.54
CA ALA A 68 -5.42 -1.00 -7.43
C ALA A 68 -6.55 -1.64 -6.60
N TRP A 69 -7.65 -0.92 -6.34
CA TRP A 69 -8.82 -1.45 -5.66
C TRP A 69 -9.44 -2.61 -6.45
N MET A 70 -9.60 -2.48 -7.77
CA MET A 70 -10.10 -3.56 -8.61
C MET A 70 -9.22 -4.82 -8.48
N PHE A 71 -7.90 -4.66 -8.45
CA PHE A 71 -6.97 -5.75 -8.22
C PHE A 71 -7.23 -6.44 -6.86
N TYR A 72 -7.32 -5.69 -5.77
CA TYR A 72 -7.59 -6.27 -4.44
C TYR A 72 -8.97 -6.92 -4.35
N ASN A 73 -10.00 -6.27 -4.89
CA ASN A 73 -11.37 -6.78 -4.86
C ASN A 73 -11.53 -8.09 -5.66
N ARG A 74 -10.73 -8.28 -6.71
CA ARG A 74 -10.65 -9.57 -7.44
C ARG A 74 -9.96 -10.67 -6.64
N LEU A 75 -9.02 -10.33 -5.77
CA LEU A 75 -8.29 -11.30 -4.94
C LEU A 75 -9.07 -11.71 -3.68
N SER A 76 -9.74 -10.76 -3.02
CA SER A 76 -10.62 -10.99 -1.87
C SER A 76 -11.57 -9.80 -1.71
N ARG A 77 -12.88 -10.06 -1.65
CA ARG A 77 -13.89 -9.00 -1.44
C ARG A 77 -13.70 -8.27 -0.10
N PRO A 78 -13.52 -8.96 1.05
CA PRO A 78 -13.27 -8.27 2.32
C PRO A 78 -11.99 -7.42 2.33
N LEU A 79 -10.89 -7.87 1.70
CA LEU A 79 -9.70 -7.02 1.52
C LEU A 79 -9.98 -5.86 0.57
N GLY A 80 -10.75 -6.08 -0.50
CA GLY A 80 -11.21 -5.05 -1.41
C GLY A 80 -11.94 -3.91 -0.69
N TYR A 81 -12.86 -4.22 0.22
CA TYR A 81 -13.55 -3.20 1.02
C TYR A 81 -12.62 -2.48 1.99
N GLY A 82 -11.70 -3.18 2.65
CA GLY A 82 -10.73 -2.52 3.53
C GLY A 82 -9.74 -1.63 2.77
N MET A 83 -9.29 -2.06 1.60
CA MET A 83 -8.45 -1.23 0.72
C MET A 83 -9.22 -0.05 0.14
N LEU A 84 -10.52 -0.20 -0.16
CA LEU A 84 -11.38 0.93 -0.55
C LEU A 84 -11.42 1.99 0.56
N ALA A 85 -11.62 1.56 1.82
CA ALA A 85 -11.61 2.47 2.96
C ALA A 85 -10.23 3.14 3.14
N ALA A 86 -9.13 2.39 2.99
CA ALA A 86 -7.78 2.93 3.07
C ALA A 86 -7.50 3.97 1.96
N PHE A 87 -7.92 3.70 0.72
CA PHE A 87 -7.80 4.64 -0.39
C PHE A 87 -8.67 5.88 -0.22
N PHE A 88 -9.90 5.71 0.26
CA PHE A 88 -10.77 6.83 0.61
C PHE A 88 -10.10 7.73 1.65
N PHE A 89 -9.56 7.15 2.72
CA PHE A 89 -8.80 7.89 3.73
C PHE A 89 -7.59 8.62 3.13
N CYS A 90 -6.81 7.96 2.27
CA CYS A 90 -5.66 8.59 1.61
C CYS A 90 -6.09 9.78 0.74
N GLY A 91 -7.18 9.66 -0.02
CA GLY A 91 -7.73 10.74 -0.83
C GLY A 91 -8.22 11.91 0.00
N CYS A 92 -8.95 11.65 1.09
CA CYS A 92 -9.37 12.69 2.04
C CYS A 92 -8.16 13.41 2.65
N LEU A 93 -7.12 12.67 3.03
CA LEU A 93 -5.90 13.23 3.60
C LEU A 93 -5.15 14.10 2.57
N CYS A 94 -5.04 13.66 1.32
CA CYS A 94 -4.45 14.46 0.24
C CYS A 94 -5.23 15.77 0.02
N ARG A 95 -6.56 15.70 -0.07
CA ARG A 95 -7.40 16.89 -0.23
C ARG A 95 -7.25 17.86 0.95
N LEU A 96 -7.22 17.35 2.19
CA LEU A 96 -7.01 18.16 3.38
C LEU A 96 -5.64 18.86 3.35
N LEU A 97 -4.57 18.11 3.06
CA LEU A 97 -3.22 18.64 3.06
C LEU A 97 -2.97 19.61 1.90
N GLU A 98 -3.51 19.34 0.71
CA GLU A 98 -3.51 20.27 -0.40
C GLU A 98 -4.18 21.60 -0.01
N ALA A 99 -5.32 21.55 0.67
CA ALA A 99 -6.02 22.75 1.11
C ALA A 99 -5.24 23.57 2.17
N ARG A 100 -4.33 22.93 2.92
CA ARG A 100 -3.53 23.58 3.97
C ARG A 100 -2.15 24.04 3.50
N LEU A 101 -1.51 23.27 2.62
CA LEU A 101 -0.11 23.44 2.23
C LEU A 101 0.05 23.87 0.76
N GLY A 102 -1.03 23.81 -0.02
CA GLY A 102 -0.98 23.88 -1.48
C GLY A 102 -0.39 22.62 -2.11
N LEU A 103 -0.48 22.53 -3.44
CA LEU A 103 0.11 21.42 -4.20
C LEU A 103 1.64 21.30 -4.01
N PRO A 104 2.45 22.39 -4.05
CA PRO A 104 3.89 22.27 -3.83
C PRO A 104 4.23 21.75 -2.43
N GLY A 105 3.48 22.17 -1.40
CA GLY A 105 3.69 21.69 -0.03
C GLY A 105 3.31 20.22 0.14
N LEU A 106 2.20 19.79 -0.46
CA LEU A 106 1.81 18.37 -0.51
C LEU A 106 2.88 17.52 -1.22
N LEU A 107 3.40 18.00 -2.36
CA LEU A 107 4.44 17.30 -3.12
C LEU A 107 5.69 17.07 -2.28
N TRP A 108 6.24 18.10 -1.65
CA TRP A 108 7.46 17.96 -0.83
C TRP A 108 7.24 17.10 0.41
N LEU A 109 6.06 17.21 1.04
CA LEU A 109 5.70 16.33 2.15
C LEU A 109 5.62 14.86 1.69
N ALA A 110 4.98 14.60 0.54
CA ALA A 110 4.87 13.26 -0.02
C ALA A 110 6.25 12.68 -0.37
N VAL A 111 7.13 13.47 -1.00
CA VAL A 111 8.52 13.06 -1.28
C VAL A 111 9.27 12.75 0.00
N GLY A 112 9.17 13.60 1.03
CA GLY A 112 9.82 13.38 2.32
C GLY A 112 9.36 12.08 2.99
N VAL A 113 8.04 11.86 3.06
CA VAL A 113 7.47 10.63 3.63
C VAL A 113 7.86 9.40 2.80
N PHE A 114 7.82 9.49 1.47
CA PHE A 114 8.22 8.41 0.58
C PHE A 114 9.68 7.99 0.83
N VAL A 115 10.61 8.94 0.87
CA VAL A 115 12.03 8.67 1.10
C VAL A 115 12.26 8.06 2.49
N VAL A 116 11.71 8.66 3.54
CA VAL A 116 11.91 8.16 4.92
C VAL A 116 11.32 6.77 5.10
N ALA A 117 10.11 6.52 4.58
CA ALA A 117 9.47 5.22 4.70
C ALA A 117 10.21 4.14 3.91
N TRP A 118 10.74 4.46 2.72
CA TRP A 118 11.59 3.53 1.96
C TRP A 118 12.90 3.23 2.66
N ILE A 119 13.58 4.23 3.23
CA ILE A 119 14.79 4.01 4.05
C ILE A 119 14.46 3.06 5.20
N ALA A 120 13.36 3.28 5.92
CA ALA A 120 12.92 2.39 6.97
C ALA A 120 12.69 0.96 6.44
N GLN A 121 11.98 0.82 5.31
CA GLN A 121 11.73 -0.49 4.69
C GLN A 121 13.03 -1.23 4.34
N PHE A 122 14.02 -0.54 3.77
CA PHE A 122 15.33 -1.13 3.47
C PHE A 122 16.12 -1.49 4.72
N VAL A 123 16.07 -0.69 5.78
CA VAL A 123 16.64 -1.05 7.09
C VAL A 123 15.98 -2.33 7.62
N GLY A 124 14.65 -2.44 7.52
CA GLY A 124 13.92 -3.65 7.89
C GLY A 124 14.43 -4.89 7.14
N HIS A 125 14.61 -4.79 5.82
CA HIS A 125 15.15 -5.89 5.01
C HIS A 125 16.62 -6.20 5.31
N ALA A 126 17.44 -5.19 5.64
CA ALA A 126 18.82 -5.41 6.05
C ALA A 126 18.89 -6.27 7.33
N LEU A 127 17.97 -6.05 8.27
CA LEU A 127 17.83 -6.88 9.48
C LEU A 127 17.30 -8.28 9.18
N GLU A 128 16.43 -8.43 8.19
CA GLU A 128 15.87 -9.71 7.75
C GLU A 128 16.89 -10.59 7.03
N GLY A 129 17.88 -9.99 6.36
CA GLY A 129 18.84 -10.69 5.50
C GLY A 129 18.28 -11.13 4.14
N HIS A 130 16.97 -10.98 3.93
CA HIS A 130 16.30 -11.25 2.66
C HIS A 130 16.11 -9.95 1.86
N ARG A 131 16.24 -10.07 0.53
CA ARG A 131 16.00 -8.94 -0.37
C ARG A 131 14.51 -8.58 -0.37
N PRO A 132 14.16 -7.29 -0.58
CA PRO A 132 12.77 -6.90 -0.74
C PRO A 132 12.05 -7.65 -1.86
N SER A 133 10.87 -8.20 -1.57
CA SER A 133 10.11 -9.03 -2.53
C SER A 133 9.73 -8.28 -3.81
N PHE A 134 9.56 -6.96 -3.78
CA PHE A 134 9.25 -6.19 -5.00
C PHE A 134 10.40 -6.15 -6.02
N LEU A 135 11.63 -6.47 -5.60
CA LEU A 135 12.76 -6.61 -6.52
C LEU A 135 12.68 -7.90 -7.34
N THR A 136 11.91 -8.89 -6.89
CA THR A 136 11.66 -10.12 -7.67
C THR A 136 10.46 -9.96 -8.58
N ASP A 137 9.39 -9.34 -8.08
CA ASP A 137 8.19 -9.02 -8.86
C ASP A 137 7.51 -7.75 -8.33
N LEU A 138 7.28 -6.76 -9.21
CA LEU A 138 6.62 -5.50 -8.88
C LEU A 138 5.21 -5.69 -8.31
N VAL A 139 4.53 -6.81 -8.57
CA VAL A 139 3.23 -7.13 -7.96
C VAL A 139 3.32 -7.15 -6.44
N TYR A 140 4.46 -7.51 -5.84
CA TYR A 140 4.63 -7.48 -4.38
C TYR A 140 4.53 -6.09 -3.77
N LEU A 141 4.68 -5.02 -4.56
CA LEU A 141 4.39 -3.66 -4.12
C LEU A 141 2.89 -3.45 -3.83
N LEU A 142 2.02 -4.13 -4.57
CA LEU A 142 0.57 -4.18 -4.30
C LEU A 142 0.25 -5.18 -3.18
N ILE A 143 0.96 -6.30 -3.09
CA ILE A 143 0.70 -7.30 -2.05
C ILE A 143 1.02 -6.77 -0.65
N GLY A 144 2.09 -5.98 -0.48
CA GLY A 144 2.50 -5.42 0.82
C GLY A 144 1.37 -4.72 1.59
N PRO A 145 0.67 -3.72 1.00
CA PRO A 145 -0.46 -3.06 1.64
C PRO A 145 -1.59 -4.02 2.07
N ALA A 146 -1.98 -4.94 1.19
CA ALA A 146 -3.01 -5.92 1.48
C ALA A 146 -2.59 -6.88 2.61
N TRP A 147 -1.30 -7.24 2.68
CA TRP A 147 -0.76 -8.08 3.74
C TRP A 147 -0.74 -7.38 5.11
N VAL A 148 -0.43 -6.07 5.15
CA VAL A 148 -0.54 -5.27 6.38
C VAL A 148 -1.99 -5.17 6.84
N LEU A 149 -2.94 -4.93 5.91
CA LEU A 149 -4.36 -4.93 6.22
C LEU A 149 -4.84 -6.30 6.72
N ALA A 150 -4.38 -7.39 6.11
CA ALA A 150 -4.68 -8.75 6.54
C ALA A 150 -4.16 -9.05 7.98
N LYS A 151 -3.01 -8.50 8.37
CA LYS A 151 -2.54 -8.56 9.77
C LYS A 151 -3.48 -7.86 10.73
N LEU A 152 -3.99 -6.69 10.35
CA LEU A 152 -4.98 -5.95 11.13
C LEU A 152 -6.27 -6.77 11.27
N TYR A 153 -6.77 -7.36 10.18
CA TYR A 153 -7.96 -8.21 10.23
C TYR A 153 -7.79 -9.39 11.18
N ARG A 154 -6.66 -10.11 11.11
CA ARG A 154 -6.37 -11.22 12.04
C ARG A 154 -6.29 -10.77 13.50
N ARG A 155 -5.80 -9.56 13.78
CA ARG A 155 -5.80 -8.97 15.14
C ARG A 155 -7.20 -8.67 15.66
N MET A 156 -8.16 -8.44 14.77
CA MET A 156 -9.57 -8.16 15.09
C MET A 156 -10.48 -9.39 14.95
N ASP A 157 -9.91 -10.58 14.73
CA ASP A 157 -10.63 -11.83 14.43
C ASP A 157 -11.53 -11.75 13.18
N TRP A 158 -11.16 -10.93 12.20
CA TRP A 158 -11.86 -10.79 10.93
C TRP A 158 -11.27 -11.72 9.87
N ARG A 159 -12.16 -12.29 9.05
CA ARG A 159 -11.80 -13.10 7.89
C ARG A 159 -11.74 -12.24 6.63
N TYR A 160 -10.95 -12.68 5.67
CA TYR A 160 -10.89 -12.09 4.35
C TYR A 160 -10.64 -13.13 3.28
#